data_AF-I2JP18-F1
#
_entry.id   AF-I2JP18-F1
#
_cell.length_a   1.000
_cell.length_b   1.000
_cell.length_c   1.000
_cell.angle_alpha   90.00
_cell.angle_beta   90.00
_cell.angle_gamma   90.00
#
_symmetry.space_group_name_H-M   'P 1'
#
loop_
_entity.id
_entity.type
_entity.pdbx_description
1 polymer ?
#
loop_
_entity_poly.entity_id
_entity_poly.type
_entity_poly.pdbx_seq_one_letter_code
_entity_poly.pdbx_strand_id
1 'polypeptide(L)'
;MKYPIALLSAVLTIAAPAEAADWRACRAKKVEVVRLEQALGAGKKLKGYASGAAMKKARRAKEDWVWKHCRSYSRRLRDVERDMM
;
A
#
# COMPACT_ATOMS: atom_id res chain seq x y z
N MET A 1 45.92 -26.13 25.43
CA MET A 1 44.50 -25.70 25.41
C MET A 1 44.30 -24.94 24.11
N LYS A 2 43.79 -25.41 22.97
CA LYS A 2 42.81 -26.44 22.57
C LYS A 2 41.38 -26.14 23.03
N TYR A 3 40.75 -25.13 22.42
CA TYR A 3 39.34 -25.13 21.98
C TYR A 3 39.18 -24.18 20.77
N PRO A 4 38.26 -24.49 19.84
CA PRO A 4 38.48 -24.34 18.41
C PRO A 4 37.69 -23.20 17.78
N ILE A 5 38.16 -22.84 16.58
CA ILE A 5 37.47 -22.06 15.56
C ILE A 5 36.11 -22.69 15.22
N ALA A 6 35.16 -21.82 14.91
CA ALA A 6 33.85 -22.06 14.30
C ALA A 6 32.76 -22.58 15.24
N LEU A 7 31.78 -21.72 15.55
CA LEU A 7 30.37 -22.08 15.41
C LEU A 7 29.50 -20.80 15.41
N LEU A 8 28.77 -20.63 14.30
CA LEU A 8 27.54 -19.85 14.13
C LEU A 8 27.54 -18.34 14.38
N SER A 9 28.10 -17.59 13.43
CA SER A 9 27.54 -16.28 13.05
C SER A 9 26.87 -16.42 11.70
N ALA A 10 25.64 -16.97 11.66
CA ALA A 10 24.86 -17.10 10.44
C ALA A 10 23.46 -16.55 10.64
N VAL A 11 23.36 -15.24 10.41
CA VAL A 11 22.25 -14.54 9.76
C VAL A 11 20.86 -14.88 10.33
N LEU A 12 20.42 -14.11 11.34
CA LEU A 12 19.00 -13.76 11.41
C LEU A 12 18.69 -13.01 10.11
N THR A 13 18.13 -13.72 9.14
CA THR A 13 17.34 -13.10 8.08
C THR A 13 16.21 -12.40 8.79
N ILE A 14 16.39 -11.10 9.00
CA ILE A 14 15.32 -10.17 9.34
C ILE A 14 14.38 -10.26 8.13
N ALA A 15 13.44 -11.20 8.19
CA ALA A 15 12.22 -11.10 7.44
C ALA A 15 11.64 -9.77 7.88
N ALA A 16 11.88 -8.72 7.08
CA ALA A 16 11.30 -7.42 7.32
C ALA A 16 9.82 -7.70 7.59
N PRO A 17 9.31 -7.44 8.80
CA PRO A 17 7.88 -7.57 9.00
C PRO A 17 7.29 -6.70 7.90
N ALA A 18 6.35 -7.24 7.13
CA ALA A 18 5.49 -6.41 6.33
C ALA A 18 4.92 -5.40 7.32
N GLU A 19 5.51 -4.20 7.37
CA GLU A 19 5.14 -3.20 8.36
C GLU A 19 3.71 -2.85 8.03
N ALA A 20 2.81 -3.45 8.81
CA ALA A 20 1.39 -3.24 8.69
C ALA A 20 1.20 -1.77 8.97
N ALA A 21 0.87 -1.01 7.92
CA ALA A 21 0.65 0.41 8.09
C ALA A 21 -0.53 0.60 9.04
N ASP A 22 -0.50 1.66 9.84
CA ASP A 22 -1.63 1.96 10.72
C ASP A 22 -2.94 2.13 9.91
N TRP A 23 -4.07 1.81 10.54
CA TRP A 23 -5.38 1.91 9.92
C TRP A 23 -5.64 3.29 9.30
N ARG A 24 -5.19 4.37 9.95
CA ARG A 24 -5.36 5.74 9.44
C ARG A 24 -4.64 5.95 8.12
N ALA A 25 -3.43 5.42 7.97
CA ALA A 25 -2.66 5.49 6.72
C ALA A 25 -3.33 4.66 5.62
N CYS A 26 -3.77 3.45 5.96
CA CYS A 26 -4.50 2.57 5.06
C CYS A 26 -5.80 3.19 4.54
N ARG A 27 -6.60 3.78 5.44
CA ARG A 27 -7.83 4.50 5.09
C ARG A 27 -7.53 5.67 4.17
N ALA A 28 -6.55 6.51 4.52
CA ALA A 28 -6.19 7.67 3.70
C ALA A 28 -5.79 7.26 2.27
N LYS A 29 -4.96 6.21 2.13
CA LYS A 29 -4.55 5.72 0.81
C LYS A 29 -5.70 5.11 0.02
N LYS A 30 -6.61 4.38 0.66
CA LYS A 30 -7.80 3.84 0.00
C LYS A 30 -8.74 4.96 -0.49
N VAL A 31 -8.97 5.99 0.33
CA VAL A 31 -9.74 7.17 -0.06
C VAL A 31 -9.13 7.84 -1.30
N GLU A 32 -7.80 7.97 -1.37
CA GLU A 32 -7.12 8.51 -2.56
C GLU A 32 -7.31 7.62 -3.81
N VAL A 33 -7.26 6.29 -3.65
CA VAL A 33 -7.51 5.34 -4.75
C VAL A 33 -8.93 5.53 -5.29
N VAL A 34 -9.94 5.55 -4.42
CA VAL A 34 -11.35 5.70 -4.81
C VAL A 34 -11.59 7.06 -5.48
N ARG A 35 -11.00 8.15 -4.97
CA ARG A 35 -11.09 9.48 -5.62
C ARG A 35 -10.50 9.49 -7.02
N LEU A 36 -9.36 8.82 -7.22
CA LEU A 36 -8.75 8.69 -8.54
C LEU A 36 -9.63 7.88 -9.48
N GLU A 37 -10.24 6.80 -8.97
CA GLU A 37 -11.15 5.97 -9.75
C GLU A 37 -12.40 6.73 -10.21
N GLN A 38 -13.05 7.45 -9.29
CA GLN A 38 -14.20 8.30 -9.61
C GLN A 38 -13.85 9.38 -10.62
N ALA A 39 -12.71 10.06 -10.46
CA ALA A 39 -12.27 11.08 -11.40
C ALA A 39 -12.00 10.49 -12.79
N LEU A 40 -11.36 9.31 -12.85
CA LEU A 40 -11.14 8.59 -14.10
C LEU A 40 -12.46 8.16 -14.76
N GLY A 41 -13.42 7.66 -13.97
CA GLY A 41 -14.75 7.27 -14.47
C GLY A 41 -15.55 8.46 -14.99
N ALA A 42 -15.43 9.62 -14.35
CA ALA A 42 -16.06 10.87 -14.78
C ALA A 42 -15.31 11.60 -15.91
N GLY A 43 -14.18 11.06 -16.40
CA GLY A 43 -13.33 11.73 -17.38
C GLY A 43 -12.68 13.03 -16.87
N LYS A 44 -12.66 13.26 -15.56
CA LYS A 44 -12.13 14.47 -14.92
C LYS A 44 -10.66 14.31 -14.58
N LYS A 45 -9.84 15.32 -14.90
CA LYS A 45 -8.43 15.38 -14.48
C LYS A 45 -8.31 16.07 -13.11
N LEU A 46 -7.75 15.37 -12.12
CA LEU A 46 -7.46 15.96 -10.82
C LEU A 46 -6.23 16.88 -10.89
N LYS A 47 -6.26 17.98 -10.13
CA LYS A 47 -5.13 18.91 -10.00
C LYS A 47 -3.92 18.17 -9.44
N GLY A 48 -2.73 18.43 -10.01
CA GLY A 48 -1.48 17.75 -9.64
C GLY A 48 -1.14 16.53 -10.49
N TYR A 49 -2.00 16.11 -11.42
CA TYR A 49 -1.69 15.06 -12.39
C TYR A 49 -1.51 15.64 -13.80
N ALA A 50 -0.43 15.23 -14.46
CA ALA A 50 -0.10 15.69 -15.81
C ALA A 50 -1.17 15.27 -16.84
N SER A 51 -1.63 14.02 -16.76
CA SER A 51 -2.56 13.41 -17.71
C SER A 51 -3.45 12.33 -17.06
N GLY A 52 -4.50 11.89 -17.76
CA GLY A 52 -5.31 10.74 -17.33
C GLY A 52 -4.50 9.45 -17.22
N ALA A 53 -3.48 9.26 -18.05
CA ALA A 53 -2.54 8.14 -17.93
C ALA A 53 -1.72 8.23 -16.63
N ALA A 54 -1.26 9.43 -16.25
CA ALA A 54 -0.58 9.66 -14.98
C ALA A 54 -1.49 9.34 -13.78
N MET A 55 -2.78 9.69 -13.86
CA MET A 55 -3.77 9.32 -12.84
C MET A 55 -3.96 7.82 -12.74
N LYS A 56 -4.10 7.10 -13.86
CA LYS A 56 -4.19 5.63 -13.89
C LYS A 56 -2.96 4.98 -13.25
N LYS A 57 -1.76 5.46 -13.59
CA LYS A 57 -0.50 4.99 -13.00
C LYS A 57 -0.47 5.24 -11.49
N ALA A 58 -0.85 6.44 -11.06
CA ALA A 58 -0.89 6.80 -9.64
C ALA A 58 -1.93 6.00 -8.85
N ARG A 59 -3.09 5.70 -9.44
CA ARG A 59 -4.11 4.83 -8.84
C ARG A 59 -3.54 3.45 -8.57
N ARG A 60 -2.98 2.81 -9.60
CA ARG A 60 -2.36 1.47 -9.49
C ARG A 60 -1.26 1.43 -8.44
N ALA A 61 -0.35 2.41 -8.44
CA ALA A 61 0.73 2.48 -7.46
C ALA A 61 0.22 2.58 -6.01
N LYS A 62 -0.86 3.33 -5.78
CA LYS A 62 -1.50 3.43 -4.46
C LYS A 62 -2.23 2.14 -4.08
N GLU A 63 -2.91 1.52 -5.03
CA GLU A 63 -3.61 0.24 -4.84
C GLU A 63 -2.62 -0.88 -4.47
N ASP A 64 -1.49 -0.97 -5.17
CA ASP A 64 -0.38 -1.88 -4.86
C ASP A 64 0.15 -1.65 -3.45
N TRP A 65 0.31 -0.39 -3.04
CA TRP A 65 0.74 -0.06 -1.68
C TRP A 65 -0.28 -0.51 -0.64
N VAL A 66 -1.58 -0.26 -0.86
CA VAL A 66 -2.65 -0.72 0.03
C VAL A 66 -2.65 -2.25 0.13
N TRP A 67 -2.47 -2.95 -0.99
CA TRP A 67 -2.41 -4.41 -1.00
C TRP A 67 -1.23 -4.96 -0.17
N LYS A 68 -0.04 -4.33 -0.29
CA LYS A 68 1.18 -4.74 0.43
C LYS A 68 1.13 -4.42 1.92
N HIS A 69 0.59 -3.27 2.31
CA HIS A 69 0.72 -2.74 3.67
C HIS A 69 -0.56 -2.85 4.53
N CYS A 70 -1.73 -3.07 3.93
CA CYS A 70 -3.01 -2.95 4.61
C CYS A 70 -3.88 -4.20 4.54
N ARG A 71 -3.27 -5.37 4.26
CA ARG A 71 -3.99 -6.64 4.05
C ARG A 71 -4.85 -7.06 5.24
N SER A 72 -4.39 -6.77 6.46
CA SER A 72 -5.14 -7.00 7.72
C SER A 72 -6.46 -6.23 7.79
N TYR A 73 -6.58 -5.10 7.09
CA TYR A 73 -7.77 -4.25 7.10
C TYR A 73 -8.68 -4.43 5.87
N SER A 74 -8.49 -5.50 5.10
CA SER A 74 -9.22 -5.76 3.85
C SER A 74 -10.74 -5.55 3.93
N ARG A 75 -11.40 -6.03 5.00
CA ARG A 75 -12.84 -5.79 5.22
C ARG A 75 -13.17 -4.30 5.39
N ARG A 76 -12.47 -3.61 6.29
CA ARG A 76 -12.68 -2.18 6.54
C ARG A 76 -12.36 -1.32 5.31
N LEU A 77 -11.40 -1.74 4.49
CA LEU A 77 -11.07 -1.06 3.23
C LEU A 77 -12.19 -1.19 2.18
N ARG A 78 -12.91 -2.32 2.16
CA ARG A 78 -14.11 -2.48 1.33
C ARG A 78 -15.27 -1.61 1.82
N ASP A 79 -15.41 -1.45 3.13
CA ASP A 79 -16.41 -0.56 3.69
C ASP A 79 -16.12 0.91 3.32
N VAL A 80 -14.85 1.33 3.34
CA VAL A 80 -14.44 2.67 2.87
C VAL A 80 -14.76 2.87 1.38
N GLU A 81 -14.54 1.85 0.56
CA GLU A 81 -14.87 1.91 -0.87
C GLU A 81 -16.38 2.04 -1.09
N ARG A 82 -17.18 1.23 -0.38
CA ARG A 82 -18.64 1.25 -0.44
C ARG A 82 -19.26 2.55 0.06
N ASP A 83 -18.68 3.17 1.09
CA ASP A 83 -19.14 4.45 1.65
C ASP A 83 -18.93 5.62 0.69
N MET A 84 -17.94 5.52 -0.20
CA MET A 84 -17.55 6.59 -1.10
C MET A 84 -18.14 6.47 -2.51
N MET A 85 -18.49 5.27 -2.97
CA MET A 85 -19.10 5.00 -4.28
C MET A 85 -20.60 5.22 -4.25
#